data_AF-A0A7S3Q9R4-F1
#
_entry.id   AF-A0A7S3Q9R4-F1
#
_cell.length_a   1.000
_cell.length_b   1.000
_cell.length_c   1.000
_cell.angle_alpha   90.00
_cell.angle_beta   90.00
_cell.angle_gamma   90.00
#
_symmetry.space_group_name_H-M   'P 1'
#
loop_
_entity.id
_entity.type
_entity.pdbx_description
1 polymer ?
#
loop_
_entity_poly.entity_id
_entity_poly.type
_entity_poly.pdbx_seq_one_letter_code
_entity_poly.pdbx_strand_id
1 'polypeptide(L)'
;MAPLALSSAALSLLLTISSVSVSAIPVTYSLERDQSECLFAPLRMNELLTTSIFVSGGEELIARTRLQGPIAPLAVSSSAEVMAASMRLDKLSTDKKNLAIDRQEELDFENLYEDDAYMDDDDYMDDDYYDEIDDKALMAELDDDMDDVAFKDYYYMDDDDEYMFMEDDGMDDMEISEVRKLKEERMAENPQERMKAQAAKRESKDAQMKNMKEKRDENRRKKIAEIKNNKKRAKAEQRSKERAKKREHAHLEEGDPVEKTFMAEEEGWYRFCAEASRVAVEVEFELRQSSELGKPNKKTGHVQTYERHDMVRHEKKLMESLSRATKDKNVESGVKPEDLEKTKNAIAKMNRLLNEIREKQVNERHRLSIHKAVNEHSHSRMVVGSLLETVFYIAVSGFQVYTIRKWFSGNSLLGY
;
A
#
# COMPACT_ATOMS: atom_id res chain seq x y z
N MET A 1 60.96 5.55 64.64
CA MET A 1 59.85 6.27 63.95
C MET A 1 60.18 6.26 62.47
N ALA A 2 59.48 5.42 61.70
CA ALA A 2 59.74 5.17 60.29
C ALA A 2 58.50 5.58 59.47
N PRO A 3 58.65 6.28 58.33
CA PRO A 3 57.51 6.55 57.46
C PRO A 3 57.36 5.41 56.44
N LEU A 4 56.19 4.79 56.45
CA LEU A 4 55.73 3.82 55.45
C LEU A 4 55.32 4.59 54.19
N ALA A 5 56.08 4.42 53.11
CA ALA A 5 55.70 4.83 51.77
C ALA A 5 54.77 3.75 51.18
N LEU A 6 53.47 4.05 51.09
CA LEU A 6 52.53 3.21 50.35
C LEU A 6 52.69 3.46 48.84
N SER A 7 53.16 2.40 48.18
CA SER A 7 53.20 2.18 46.74
C SER A 7 51.84 2.41 46.06
N SER A 8 51.76 3.45 45.23
CA SER A 8 50.61 3.74 44.35
C SER A 8 50.91 3.26 42.92
N ALA A 9 50.94 1.94 42.73
CA ALA A 9 51.24 1.34 41.43
C ALA A 9 50.64 -0.08 41.32
N ALA A 10 49.31 -0.20 41.24
CA ALA A 10 48.64 -1.41 40.76
C ALA A 10 47.13 -1.19 40.63
N LEU A 11 46.68 -0.35 39.69
CA LEU A 11 45.28 -0.38 39.24
C LEU A 11 45.17 0.06 37.79
N SER A 12 46.06 -0.47 36.94
CA SER A 12 45.82 -0.53 35.50
C SER A 12 44.92 -1.74 35.24
N LEU A 13 43.65 -1.61 35.64
CA LEU A 13 42.59 -2.55 35.30
C LEU A 13 42.41 -2.46 33.78
N LEU A 14 42.99 -3.44 33.09
CA LEU A 14 42.76 -3.71 31.67
C LEU A 14 41.24 -3.77 31.43
N LEU A 15 40.67 -2.66 30.96
CA LEU A 15 39.45 -2.67 30.15
C LEU A 15 39.79 -3.35 28.83
N THR A 16 39.93 -4.68 28.86
CA THR A 16 39.63 -5.47 27.68
C THR A 16 38.14 -5.32 27.47
N ILE A 17 37.77 -4.37 26.60
CA ILE A 17 36.47 -4.34 25.94
C ILE A 17 36.40 -5.67 25.19
N SER A 18 35.88 -6.69 25.88
CA SER A 18 35.37 -7.88 25.24
C SER A 18 34.42 -7.35 24.20
N SER A 19 34.76 -7.52 22.93
CA SER A 19 33.83 -7.41 21.82
C SER A 19 32.74 -8.45 22.07
N VAL A 20 31.76 -8.09 22.89
CA VAL A 20 30.52 -8.81 23.04
C VAL A 20 29.91 -8.71 21.65
N SER A 21 30.01 -9.80 20.90
CA SER A 21 29.13 -10.01 19.74
C SER A 21 27.73 -9.80 20.28
N VAL A 22 27.14 -8.66 19.93
CA VAL A 22 25.79 -8.28 20.36
C VAL A 22 24.87 -9.29 19.70
N SER A 23 24.59 -10.40 20.40
CA SER A 23 23.46 -11.26 20.11
C SER A 23 22.24 -10.36 20.25
N ALA A 24 21.70 -9.93 19.12
CA ALA A 24 20.89 -8.73 18.98
C ALA A 24 19.55 -8.88 19.72
N ILE A 25 19.54 -8.38 20.95
CA ILE A 25 18.32 -7.98 21.66
C ILE A 25 17.73 -6.82 20.84
N PRO A 26 16.40 -6.75 20.67
CA PRO A 26 15.78 -5.59 20.04
C PRO A 26 16.31 -4.30 20.69
N VAL A 27 16.78 -3.37 19.85
CA VAL A 27 17.38 -2.13 20.34
C VAL A 27 16.35 -1.03 20.21
N THR A 28 16.01 -0.42 21.34
CA THR A 28 15.13 0.74 21.40
C THR A 28 15.96 2.02 21.26
N TYR A 29 15.61 2.86 20.30
CA TYR A 29 16.19 4.18 20.07
C TYR A 29 15.10 5.25 20.19
N SER A 30 15.44 6.36 20.84
CA SER A 30 14.64 7.58 20.81
C SER A 30 15.22 8.47 19.71
N LEU A 31 14.50 8.60 18.60
CA LEU A 31 14.89 9.41 17.46
C LEU A 31 14.24 10.78 17.57
N GLU A 32 15.02 11.84 17.62
CA GLU A 32 14.47 13.20 17.48
C GLU A 32 14.13 13.49 16.01
N ARG A 33 13.41 14.59 15.77
CA ARG A 33 13.05 15.02 14.41
C ARG A 33 14.29 15.12 13.50
N ASP A 34 14.15 14.60 12.28
CA ASP A 34 15.20 14.56 11.25
C ASP A 34 16.45 13.75 11.65
N GLN A 35 16.39 12.98 12.75
CA GLN A 35 17.42 12.03 13.12
C GLN A 35 17.15 10.65 12.49
N SER A 36 18.24 9.94 12.22
CA SER A 36 18.20 8.55 11.78
C SER A 36 19.23 7.73 12.53
N GLU A 37 18.84 6.49 12.88
CA GLU A 37 19.73 5.49 13.45
C GLU A 37 19.77 4.27 12.55
N CYS A 38 20.95 3.68 12.40
CA CYS A 38 21.19 2.57 11.48
C CYS A 38 21.84 1.39 12.18
N LEU A 39 21.34 0.18 11.92
CA LEU A 39 22.01 -1.07 12.25
C LEU A 39 22.74 -1.61 11.02
N PHE A 40 23.89 -2.24 11.24
CA PHE A 40 24.74 -2.78 10.19
C PHE A 40 24.91 -4.29 10.38
N ALA A 41 24.75 -5.04 9.29
CA ALA A 41 24.87 -6.49 9.29
C ALA A 41 25.74 -6.95 8.10
N PRO A 42 26.78 -7.78 8.35
CA PRO A 42 27.49 -8.44 7.26
C PRO A 42 26.66 -9.61 6.73
N LEU A 43 26.40 -9.66 5.43
CA LEU A 43 25.64 -10.74 4.79
C LEU A 43 26.46 -11.44 3.71
N ARG A 44 26.26 -12.75 3.58
CA ARG A 44 26.80 -13.56 2.49
C ARG A 44 25.81 -13.63 1.33
N MET A 45 26.30 -14.00 0.15
CA MET A 45 25.46 -14.22 -1.03
C MET A 45 24.38 -15.28 -0.76
N ASN A 46 23.15 -14.99 -1.15
CA ASN A 46 21.93 -15.79 -0.93
C ASN A 46 21.55 -16.00 0.55
N GLU A 47 22.10 -15.19 1.45
CA GLU A 47 21.68 -15.20 2.84
C GLU A 47 20.36 -14.45 3.02
N LEU A 48 19.46 -15.00 3.85
CA LEU A 48 18.23 -14.32 4.22
C LEU A 48 18.46 -13.40 5.41
N LEU A 49 18.04 -12.15 5.26
CA LEU A 49 18.00 -11.12 6.28
C LEU A 49 16.55 -10.78 6.58
N THR A 50 16.14 -10.81 7.84
CA THR A 50 14.85 -10.27 8.26
C THR A 50 15.04 -8.99 9.06
N THR A 51 14.43 -7.90 8.60
CA THR A 51 14.30 -6.64 9.35
C THR A 51 13.01 -6.71 10.17
N SER A 52 13.06 -6.29 11.43
CA SER A 52 11.90 -6.11 12.30
C SER A 52 11.92 -4.70 12.83
N ILE A 53 10.78 -4.00 12.77
CA ILE A 53 10.64 -2.66 13.34
C ILE A 53 9.28 -2.50 14.01
N PHE A 54 9.29 -1.84 15.15
CA PHE A 54 8.14 -1.51 15.96
C PHE A 54 8.28 -0.07 16.46
N VAL A 55 7.25 0.75 16.30
CA VAL A 55 7.25 2.13 16.84
C VAL A 55 6.52 2.08 18.18
N SER A 56 7.28 2.17 19.28
CA SER A 56 6.75 1.99 20.63
C SER A 56 6.11 3.25 21.21
N GLY A 57 6.50 4.43 20.72
CA GLY A 57 6.02 5.71 21.21
C GLY A 57 6.48 6.88 20.33
N GLY A 58 6.02 8.08 20.64
CA GLY A 58 6.30 9.29 19.86
C GLY A 58 5.10 10.23 19.83
N GLU A 59 5.28 11.42 19.25
CA GLU A 59 4.14 12.30 19.00
C GLU A 59 3.28 11.79 17.84
N GLU A 60 3.88 11.18 16.82
CA GLU A 60 3.22 10.48 15.71
C GLU A 60 3.84 9.08 15.65
N LEU A 61 3.07 8.04 15.35
CA LEU A 61 3.60 6.67 15.23
C LEU A 61 4.06 6.36 13.80
N ILE A 62 4.73 7.32 13.16
CA ILE A 62 5.18 7.24 11.77
C ILE A 62 6.72 7.22 11.73
N ALA A 63 7.28 6.16 11.15
CA ALA A 63 8.72 6.02 10.94
C ALA A 63 9.03 5.69 9.49
N ARG A 64 10.08 6.31 8.94
CA ARG A 64 10.61 5.92 7.63
C ARG A 64 11.71 4.92 7.82
N THR A 65 11.63 3.80 7.13
CA THR A 65 12.67 2.79 7.14
C THR A 65 13.37 2.71 5.81
N ARG A 66 14.65 2.38 5.87
CA ARG A 66 15.47 2.24 4.68
C ARG A 66 16.45 1.09 4.81
N LEU A 67 16.33 0.12 3.91
CA LEU A 67 17.26 -0.99 3.77
C LEU A 67 18.16 -0.77 2.55
N GLN A 68 19.47 -0.74 2.78
CA GLN A 68 20.45 -0.52 1.72
C GLN A 68 21.63 -1.47 1.81
N GLY A 69 22.12 -1.93 0.65
CA GLY A 69 23.40 -2.60 0.55
C GLY A 69 23.65 -3.27 -0.81
N PRO A 70 24.85 -3.84 -1.00
CA PRO A 70 25.98 -3.77 -0.07
C PRO A 70 26.61 -2.36 -0.02
N ILE A 71 26.85 -1.83 1.18
CA ILE A 71 27.48 -0.51 1.40
C ILE A 71 29.02 -0.58 1.50
N ALA A 72 29.55 -1.76 1.84
CA ALA A 72 30.97 -2.04 1.96
C ALA A 72 31.20 -3.55 1.70
N PRO A 73 32.38 -3.95 1.21
CA PRO A 73 32.68 -5.37 0.99
C PRO A 73 32.83 -6.12 2.32
N LEU A 74 32.53 -7.42 2.31
CA LEU A 74 32.55 -8.28 3.50
C LEU A 74 33.94 -8.36 4.18
N ALA A 75 35.00 -8.08 3.45
CA ALA A 75 36.38 -8.05 3.96
C ALA A 75 36.64 -6.93 4.97
N VAL A 76 35.80 -5.89 5.01
CA VAL A 76 35.90 -4.81 5.98
C VAL A 76 35.44 -5.32 7.34
N SER A 77 36.36 -5.40 8.31
CA SER A 77 36.07 -5.81 9.69
C SER A 77 35.98 -4.61 10.66
N SER A 78 36.39 -3.43 10.22
CA SER A 78 36.42 -2.21 11.05
C SER A 78 35.07 -1.49 11.01
N SER A 79 34.43 -1.33 12.16
CA SER A 79 33.17 -0.57 12.28
C SER A 79 33.30 0.88 11.80
N ALA A 80 34.46 1.50 12.00
CA ALA A 80 34.74 2.86 11.53
C ALA A 80 34.76 2.96 10.01
N GLU A 81 35.26 1.93 9.31
CA GLU A 81 35.27 1.88 7.84
C GLU A 81 33.85 1.68 7.28
N VAL A 82 33.05 0.81 7.90
CA VAL A 82 31.64 0.60 7.54
C VAL A 82 30.83 1.89 7.74
N MET A 83 31.01 2.57 8.87
CA MET A 83 30.38 3.86 9.13
C MET A 83 30.84 4.94 8.15
N ALA A 84 32.12 5.00 7.81
CA ALA A 84 32.64 5.94 6.82
C ALA A 84 32.05 5.67 5.42
N ALA A 85 31.88 4.41 5.02
CA ALA A 85 31.23 4.03 3.77
C ALA A 85 29.75 4.45 3.76
N SER A 86 29.03 4.23 4.87
CA SER A 86 27.66 4.69 5.09
C SER A 86 27.54 6.22 4.90
N MET A 87 28.39 7.01 5.58
CA MET A 87 28.38 8.47 5.46
C MET A 87 28.71 8.98 4.05
N ARG A 88 29.54 8.25 3.29
CA ARG A 88 29.82 8.59 1.88
C ARG A 88 28.60 8.35 1.01
N LEU A 89 27.87 7.26 1.26
CA LEU A 89 26.64 6.93 0.53
C LEU A 89 25.56 8.01 0.74
N ASP A 90 25.44 8.54 1.96
CA ASP A 90 24.48 9.62 2.26
C ASP A 90 24.80 10.93 1.54
N LYS A 91 26.10 11.25 1.41
CA LYS A 91 26.56 12.44 0.66
C LYS A 91 26.33 12.33 -0.85
N LEU A 92 26.34 11.12 -1.39
CA LEU A 92 26.22 10.84 -2.83
C LEU A 92 24.77 10.62 -3.29
N SER A 93 23.80 11.28 -2.64
CA SER A 93 22.35 11.09 -2.79
C SER A 93 21.82 10.89 -4.23
N THR A 94 22.52 11.38 -5.25
CA THR A 94 22.15 11.27 -6.67
C THR A 94 22.54 9.96 -7.38
N ASP A 95 23.56 9.21 -6.93
CA ASP A 95 24.09 8.01 -7.63
C ASP A 95 23.77 6.69 -6.90
N LYS A 96 22.53 6.54 -6.44
CA LYS A 96 22.04 5.32 -5.74
C LYS A 96 21.83 4.11 -6.65
N LYS A 97 22.10 4.21 -7.96
CA LYS A 97 21.82 3.17 -8.96
C LYS A 97 22.67 1.90 -8.82
N ASN A 98 23.72 1.92 -8.00
CA ASN A 98 24.67 0.82 -7.88
C ASN A 98 24.46 -0.07 -6.64
N LEU A 99 23.40 0.15 -5.85
CA LEU A 99 23.07 -0.72 -4.72
C LEU A 99 22.21 -1.89 -5.20
N ALA A 100 22.58 -3.12 -4.81
CA ALA A 100 21.76 -4.30 -5.09
C ALA A 100 20.38 -4.19 -4.43
N ILE A 101 20.33 -3.60 -3.23
CA ILE A 101 19.09 -3.31 -2.50
C ILE A 101 19.09 -1.84 -2.08
N ASP A 102 18.07 -1.09 -2.48
CA ASP A 102 17.69 0.21 -1.92
C ASP A 102 16.16 0.25 -1.83
N ARG A 103 15.62 -0.08 -0.65
CA ARG A 103 14.20 -0.03 -0.38
C ARG A 103 13.93 0.98 0.71
N GLN A 104 12.97 1.86 0.46
CA GLN A 104 12.49 2.85 1.40
C GLN A 104 11.00 2.65 1.58
N GLU A 105 10.56 2.62 2.83
CA GLU A 105 9.17 2.39 3.20
C GLU A 105 8.79 3.33 4.33
N GLU A 106 7.61 3.92 4.23
CA GLU A 106 7.01 4.71 5.31
C GLU A 106 6.05 3.79 6.06
N LEU A 107 6.30 3.63 7.36
CA LEU A 107 5.51 2.80 8.24
C LEU A 107 4.68 3.73 9.11
N ASP A 108 3.37 3.60 9.00
CA ASP A 108 2.40 4.38 9.75
C ASP A 108 1.63 3.43 10.67
N PHE A 109 2.03 3.39 11.94
CA PHE A 109 1.40 2.54 12.95
C PHE A 109 0.07 3.12 13.46
N GLU A 110 -0.29 4.36 13.10
CA GLU A 110 -1.59 4.94 13.44
C GLU A 110 -2.71 4.38 12.55
N ASN A 111 -2.41 4.21 11.25
CA ASN A 111 -3.36 3.72 10.26
C ASN A 111 -3.16 2.23 9.91
N LEU A 112 -2.15 1.56 10.48
CA LEU A 112 -1.89 0.15 10.20
C LEU A 112 -3.01 -0.79 10.66
N TYR A 113 -3.73 -0.35 11.69
CA TYR A 113 -4.75 -1.12 12.38
C TYR A 113 -6.15 -0.52 12.21
N GLU A 114 -6.42 0.16 11.07
CA GLU A 114 -7.78 0.58 10.74
C GLU A 114 -8.74 -0.57 11.10
N ASP A 115 -9.73 -0.27 11.95
CA ASP A 115 -10.60 -1.22 12.66
C ASP A 115 -11.51 -2.05 11.72
N ASP A 116 -11.18 -2.23 10.45
CA ASP A 116 -11.97 -3.03 9.51
C ASP A 116 -11.95 -4.53 9.83
N ALA A 117 -11.12 -4.98 10.78
CA ALA A 117 -11.26 -6.30 11.41
C ALA A 117 -12.56 -6.45 12.25
N TYR A 118 -13.21 -5.35 12.61
CA TYR A 118 -14.53 -5.36 13.26
C TYR A 118 -15.71 -5.19 12.26
N MET A 119 -15.46 -5.19 10.94
CA MET A 119 -16.49 -4.97 9.92
C MET A 119 -16.92 -6.23 9.14
N ASP A 120 -16.39 -7.43 9.42
CA ASP A 120 -16.63 -8.60 8.55
C ASP A 120 -17.78 -9.54 9.00
N ASP A 121 -18.62 -9.12 9.96
CA ASP A 121 -19.90 -9.81 10.24
C ASP A 121 -21.11 -9.11 9.55
N ASP A 122 -20.92 -7.89 9.02
CA ASP A 122 -22.01 -7.04 8.53
C ASP A 122 -21.91 -6.74 7.01
N ASP A 123 -20.75 -6.93 6.40
CA ASP A 123 -20.49 -6.67 4.97
C ASP A 123 -21.03 -7.77 4.02
N TYR A 124 -21.93 -8.62 4.52
CA TYR A 124 -22.81 -9.48 3.71
C TYR A 124 -24.06 -8.73 3.22
N MET A 125 -23.97 -7.40 3.03
CA MET A 125 -25.04 -6.56 2.50
C MET A 125 -24.67 -6.02 1.12
N ASP A 126 -25.03 -6.81 0.10
CA ASP A 126 -25.47 -6.39 -1.24
C ASP A 126 -24.82 -5.12 -1.85
N ASP A 127 -23.54 -5.21 -2.28
CA ASP A 127 -22.94 -4.20 -3.16
C ASP A 127 -23.42 -4.27 -4.64
N ASP A 128 -24.50 -4.99 -4.89
CA ASP A 128 -25.35 -4.90 -6.07
C ASP A 128 -26.29 -3.66 -6.08
N TYR A 129 -26.35 -2.87 -5.00
CA TYR A 129 -27.23 -1.70 -4.95
C TYR A 129 -26.78 -0.47 -5.77
N TYR A 130 -25.50 -0.37 -6.18
CA TYR A 130 -24.97 0.81 -6.89
C TYR A 130 -24.46 0.56 -8.32
N ASP A 131 -24.63 -0.63 -8.89
CA ASP A 131 -24.22 -0.91 -10.29
C ASP A 131 -25.31 -0.57 -11.33
N GLU A 132 -26.42 0.08 -10.91
CA GLU A 132 -27.37 0.72 -11.83
C GLU A 132 -26.82 2.07 -12.31
N ILE A 133 -25.64 2.04 -12.92
CA ILE A 133 -25.21 3.12 -13.81
C ILE A 133 -26.23 3.13 -14.93
N ASP A 134 -27.05 4.18 -14.93
CA ASP A 134 -28.15 4.43 -15.84
C ASP A 134 -27.68 4.14 -17.27
N ASP A 135 -28.13 3.02 -17.84
CA ASP A 135 -27.79 2.57 -19.20
C ASP A 135 -28.05 3.69 -20.22
N LYS A 136 -28.94 4.62 -19.87
CA LYS A 136 -29.24 5.83 -20.62
C LYS A 136 -28.06 6.80 -20.75
N ALA A 137 -27.23 6.97 -19.71
CA ALA A 137 -26.06 7.85 -19.76
C ALA A 137 -24.97 7.27 -20.67
N LEU A 138 -24.73 5.96 -20.58
CA LEU A 138 -23.79 5.26 -21.48
C LEU A 138 -24.29 5.26 -22.93
N MET A 139 -25.61 5.18 -23.13
CA MET A 139 -26.22 5.30 -24.45
C MET A 139 -26.04 6.70 -25.04
N ALA A 140 -26.15 7.76 -24.22
CA ALA A 140 -26.02 9.14 -24.66
C ALA A 140 -24.60 9.48 -25.15
N GLU A 141 -23.54 8.97 -24.50
CA GLU A 141 -22.15 9.16 -24.99
C GLU A 141 -21.86 8.44 -26.31
N LEU A 142 -22.63 7.39 -26.64
CA LEU A 142 -22.53 6.67 -27.91
C LEU A 142 -23.43 7.27 -29.01
N ASP A 143 -24.27 8.25 -28.67
CA ASP A 143 -25.22 8.92 -29.57
C ASP A 143 -24.71 10.27 -30.10
N ASP A 144 -23.50 10.70 -29.74
CA ASP A 144 -22.88 11.93 -30.26
C ASP A 144 -22.47 11.83 -31.75
N ASP A 145 -22.70 10.67 -32.38
CA ASP A 145 -22.56 10.47 -33.81
C ASP A 145 -23.83 11.01 -34.50
N MET A 146 -23.80 12.30 -34.88
CA MET A 146 -24.76 13.12 -35.66
C MET A 146 -25.31 12.52 -36.99
N ASP A 147 -25.31 11.20 -37.17
CA ASP A 147 -25.68 10.55 -38.43
C ASP A 147 -27.18 10.24 -38.54
N ASP A 148 -27.93 10.21 -37.43
CA ASP A 148 -29.31 9.72 -37.45
C ASP A 148 -30.31 10.76 -37.98
N VAL A 149 -29.99 12.06 -37.82
CA VAL A 149 -30.78 13.16 -38.39
C VAL A 149 -30.47 13.33 -39.89
N ALA A 150 -29.22 13.12 -40.31
CA ALA A 150 -28.82 13.24 -41.72
C ALA A 150 -29.28 12.05 -42.59
N PHE A 151 -29.47 10.86 -41.99
CA PHE A 151 -29.77 9.66 -42.77
C PHE A 151 -31.17 9.65 -43.41
N LYS A 152 -32.14 10.32 -42.77
CA LYS A 152 -33.52 10.36 -43.27
C LYS A 152 -33.65 11.32 -44.46
N ASP A 153 -33.00 12.48 -44.39
CA ASP A 153 -33.08 13.49 -45.44
C ASP A 153 -32.32 13.08 -46.72
N TYR A 154 -31.27 12.26 -46.59
CA TYR A 154 -30.50 11.81 -47.76
C TYR A 154 -31.21 10.75 -48.63
N TYR A 155 -32.15 9.98 -48.06
CA TYR A 155 -32.81 8.87 -48.77
C TYR A 155 -34.15 9.25 -49.41
N TYR A 156 -34.78 10.35 -48.98
CA TYR A 156 -36.05 10.86 -49.49
C TYR A 156 -35.93 12.13 -50.34
N MET A 157 -34.75 12.44 -50.88
CA MET A 157 -34.67 13.34 -52.04
C MET A 157 -35.50 12.70 -53.15
N ASP A 158 -36.61 13.33 -53.51
CA ASP A 158 -37.48 12.83 -54.57
C ASP A 158 -36.70 12.93 -55.90
N ASP A 159 -36.62 11.82 -56.64
CA ASP A 159 -35.96 11.72 -57.97
C ASP A 159 -36.50 12.76 -59.00
N ASP A 160 -37.53 13.53 -58.63
CA ASP A 160 -38.14 14.62 -59.39
C ASP A 160 -37.32 15.93 -59.29
N ASP A 161 -36.52 16.08 -58.23
CA ASP A 161 -35.68 17.25 -57.97
C ASP A 161 -34.26 17.09 -58.55
N GLU A 162 -33.83 15.85 -58.77
CA GLU A 162 -32.52 15.49 -59.33
C GLU A 162 -32.28 16.06 -60.74
N TYR A 163 -33.36 16.37 -61.48
CA TYR A 163 -33.31 16.97 -62.82
C TYR A 163 -33.61 18.47 -62.86
N MET A 164 -33.95 19.09 -61.72
CA MET A 164 -34.09 20.55 -61.64
C MET A 164 -32.77 21.25 -61.34
N PHE A 165 -31.70 20.51 -61.04
CA PHE A 165 -30.41 21.06 -60.62
C PHE A 165 -29.23 20.75 -61.56
N MET A 166 -29.46 20.22 -62.77
CA MET A 166 -28.39 19.76 -63.68
C MET A 166 -28.23 20.55 -64.99
N GLU A 167 -28.86 21.72 -65.15
CA GLU A 167 -28.38 22.71 -66.14
C GLU A 167 -27.37 23.62 -65.41
N ASP A 168 -26.21 23.06 -65.05
CA ASP A 168 -25.09 23.83 -64.50
C ASP A 168 -24.28 24.43 -65.66
N ASP A 169 -23.73 25.63 -65.47
CA ASP A 169 -23.11 26.45 -66.54
C ASP A 169 -21.86 25.79 -67.18
N GLY A 170 -21.43 24.63 -66.67
CA GLY A 170 -20.24 23.88 -67.09
C GLY A 170 -20.50 22.61 -67.92
N MET A 171 -21.75 22.28 -68.24
CA MET A 171 -22.10 21.06 -68.99
C MET A 171 -21.95 21.24 -70.51
N ASP A 172 -21.51 20.20 -71.23
CA ASP A 172 -21.35 20.30 -72.69
C ASP A 172 -22.69 20.18 -73.45
N ASP A 173 -22.77 20.71 -74.67
CA ASP A 173 -24.01 20.72 -75.48
C ASP A 173 -24.55 19.30 -75.75
N MET A 174 -23.69 18.28 -75.74
CA MET A 174 -24.06 16.89 -76.00
C MET A 174 -24.75 16.29 -74.77
N GLU A 175 -24.17 16.48 -73.58
CA GLU A 175 -24.72 16.10 -72.29
C GLU A 175 -26.09 16.79 -72.04
N ILE A 176 -26.21 18.08 -72.35
CA ILE A 176 -27.48 18.82 -72.26
C ILE A 176 -28.55 18.17 -73.16
N SER A 177 -28.16 17.74 -74.37
CA SER A 177 -29.09 17.08 -75.29
C SER A 177 -29.55 15.70 -74.80
N GLU A 178 -28.65 14.93 -74.17
CA GLU A 178 -28.97 13.63 -73.57
C GLU A 178 -29.91 13.78 -72.38
N VAL A 179 -29.65 14.76 -71.48
CA VAL A 179 -30.52 15.05 -70.33
C VAL A 179 -31.92 15.47 -70.78
N ARG A 180 -32.02 16.32 -71.81
CA ARG A 180 -33.32 16.74 -72.37
C ARG A 180 -34.08 15.57 -72.98
N LYS A 181 -33.39 14.70 -73.72
CA LYS A 181 -33.98 13.50 -74.31
C LYS A 181 -34.50 12.54 -73.24
N LEU A 182 -33.73 12.29 -72.18
CA LEU A 182 -34.16 11.46 -71.04
C LEU A 182 -35.36 12.06 -70.31
N LYS A 183 -35.42 13.38 -70.17
CA LYS A 183 -36.56 14.09 -69.59
C LYS A 183 -37.83 13.94 -70.46
N GLU A 184 -37.69 14.06 -71.78
CA GLU A 184 -38.78 13.85 -72.72
C GLU A 184 -39.27 12.39 -72.71
N GLU A 185 -38.36 11.41 -72.70
CA GLU A 185 -38.68 9.98 -72.58
C GLU A 185 -39.45 9.69 -71.27
N ARG A 186 -39.01 10.27 -70.14
CA ARG A 186 -39.70 10.13 -68.83
C ARG A 186 -41.05 10.84 -68.78
N MET A 187 -41.24 11.94 -69.51
CA MET A 187 -42.55 12.61 -69.63
C MET A 187 -43.51 11.87 -70.56
N ALA A 188 -42.99 11.08 -71.51
CA ALA A 188 -43.78 10.24 -72.40
C ALA A 188 -44.28 8.93 -71.73
N GLU A 189 -43.65 8.50 -70.63
CA GLU A 189 -44.12 7.37 -69.82
C GLU A 189 -45.50 7.63 -69.20
N ASN A 190 -46.32 6.58 -69.09
CA ASN A 190 -47.64 6.67 -68.48
C ASN A 190 -47.50 7.08 -67.00
N PRO A 191 -48.17 8.16 -66.54
CA PRO A 191 -48.08 8.62 -65.14
C PRO A 191 -48.38 7.53 -64.10
N GLN A 192 -49.24 6.56 -64.43
CA GLN A 192 -49.54 5.44 -63.54
C GLN A 192 -48.37 4.46 -63.37
N GLU A 193 -47.57 4.23 -64.43
CA GLU A 193 -46.41 3.35 -64.37
C GLU A 193 -45.26 4.01 -63.61
N ARG A 194 -45.07 5.33 -63.81
CA ARG A 194 -44.09 6.13 -63.06
C ARG A 194 -44.36 6.13 -61.55
N MET A 195 -45.62 6.34 -61.14
CA MET A 195 -45.99 6.26 -59.72
C MET A 195 -45.76 4.86 -59.14
N LYS A 196 -46.05 3.79 -59.89
CA LYS A 196 -45.78 2.41 -59.45
C LYS A 196 -44.29 2.13 -59.31
N ALA A 197 -43.48 2.58 -60.26
CA ALA A 197 -42.02 2.44 -60.22
C ALA A 197 -41.41 3.23 -59.05
N GLN A 198 -41.87 4.45 -58.80
CA GLN A 198 -41.43 5.28 -57.67
C GLN A 198 -41.86 4.68 -56.33
N ALA A 199 -43.08 4.14 -56.23
CA ALA A 199 -43.54 3.42 -55.05
C ALA A 199 -42.68 2.17 -54.77
N ALA A 200 -42.36 1.38 -55.79
CA ALA A 200 -41.50 0.19 -55.66
C ALA A 200 -40.06 0.57 -55.25
N LYS A 201 -39.52 1.67 -55.75
CA LYS A 201 -38.23 2.21 -55.32
C LYS A 201 -38.25 2.70 -53.86
N ARG A 202 -39.32 3.36 -53.43
CA ARG A 202 -39.49 3.79 -52.03
C ARG A 202 -39.56 2.58 -51.10
N GLU A 203 -40.33 1.56 -51.46
CA GLU A 203 -40.44 0.32 -50.69
C GLU A 203 -39.09 -0.41 -50.57
N SER A 204 -38.29 -0.45 -51.64
CA SER A 204 -36.96 -1.07 -51.61
C SER A 204 -35.94 -0.25 -50.79
N LYS A 205 -35.96 1.09 -50.89
CA LYS A 205 -35.16 2.00 -50.06
C LYS A 205 -35.54 1.89 -48.58
N ASP A 206 -36.83 1.84 -48.25
CA ASP A 206 -37.33 1.66 -46.88
C ASP A 206 -36.89 0.31 -46.30
N ALA A 207 -36.96 -0.77 -47.10
CA ALA A 207 -36.46 -2.08 -46.71
C ALA A 207 -34.93 -2.08 -46.49
N GLN A 208 -34.17 -1.39 -47.34
CA GLN A 208 -32.72 -1.24 -47.19
C GLN A 208 -32.37 -0.43 -45.93
N MET A 209 -33.10 0.65 -45.67
CA MET A 209 -32.95 1.49 -44.48
C MET A 209 -33.24 0.70 -43.20
N LYS A 210 -34.32 -0.08 -43.19
CA LYS A 210 -34.66 -0.95 -42.05
C LYS A 210 -33.56 -1.96 -41.76
N ASN A 211 -33.03 -2.63 -42.80
CA ASN A 211 -31.92 -3.57 -42.66
C ASN A 211 -30.63 -2.89 -42.16
N MET A 212 -30.32 -1.67 -42.61
CA MET A 212 -29.16 -0.91 -42.13
C MET A 212 -29.32 -0.48 -40.67
N LYS A 213 -30.52 -0.03 -40.29
CA LYS A 213 -30.85 0.33 -38.90
C LYS A 213 -30.71 -0.87 -37.97
N GLU A 214 -31.27 -2.02 -38.34
CA GLU A 214 -31.14 -3.25 -37.54
C GLU A 214 -29.67 -3.68 -37.36
N LYS A 215 -28.83 -3.54 -38.41
CA LYS A 215 -27.38 -3.81 -38.30
C LYS A 215 -26.66 -2.80 -37.39
N ARG A 216 -27.02 -1.51 -37.44
CA ARG A 216 -26.46 -0.49 -36.54
C ARG A 216 -26.85 -0.76 -35.10
N ASP A 217 -28.11 -1.08 -34.85
CA ASP A 217 -28.63 -1.44 -33.53
C ASP A 217 -27.94 -2.70 -32.97
N GLU A 218 -27.73 -3.72 -33.80
CA GLU A 218 -27.00 -4.93 -33.41
C GLU A 218 -25.54 -4.63 -33.05
N ASN A 219 -24.84 -3.83 -33.87
CA ASN A 219 -23.46 -3.42 -33.59
C ASN A 219 -23.37 -2.55 -32.32
N ARG A 220 -24.35 -1.67 -32.08
CA ARG A 220 -24.42 -0.85 -30.87
C ARG A 220 -24.60 -1.73 -29.63
N ARG A 221 -25.50 -2.72 -29.68
CA ARG A 221 -25.69 -3.70 -28.59
C ARG A 221 -24.41 -4.49 -28.30
N LYS A 222 -23.68 -4.92 -29.34
CA LYS A 222 -22.38 -5.61 -29.19
C LYS A 222 -21.34 -4.72 -28.51
N LYS A 223 -21.18 -3.46 -28.95
CA LYS A 223 -20.26 -2.50 -28.34
C LYS A 223 -20.58 -2.24 -26.86
N ILE A 224 -21.86 -2.05 -26.52
CA ILE A 224 -22.29 -1.82 -25.13
C ILE A 224 -21.99 -3.04 -24.25
N ALA A 225 -22.27 -4.25 -24.74
CA ALA A 225 -21.96 -5.48 -24.02
C ALA A 225 -20.45 -5.64 -23.79
N GLU A 226 -19.63 -5.28 -24.78
CA GLU A 226 -18.17 -5.30 -24.67
C GLU A 226 -17.66 -4.29 -23.64
N ILE A 227 -18.15 -3.04 -23.66
CA ILE A 227 -17.80 -2.00 -22.68
C ILE A 227 -18.20 -2.44 -21.26
N LYS A 228 -19.41 -2.97 -21.08
CA LYS A 228 -19.87 -3.51 -19.80
C LYS A 228 -18.97 -4.63 -19.29
N ASN A 229 -18.57 -5.55 -20.17
CA ASN A 229 -17.66 -6.65 -19.79
C ASN A 229 -16.26 -6.15 -19.44
N ASN A 230 -15.69 -5.21 -20.20
CA ASN A 230 -14.39 -4.64 -19.91
C ASN A 230 -14.39 -3.87 -18.58
N LYS A 231 -15.45 -3.10 -18.30
CA LYS A 231 -15.64 -2.40 -17.02
C LYS A 231 -15.76 -3.38 -15.85
N LYS A 232 -16.54 -4.46 -16.00
CA LYS A 232 -16.63 -5.53 -14.99
C LYS A 232 -15.28 -6.21 -14.72
N ARG A 233 -14.49 -6.50 -15.77
CA ARG A 233 -13.15 -7.08 -15.63
C ARG A 233 -12.18 -6.12 -14.93
N ALA A 234 -12.18 -4.84 -15.29
CA ALA A 234 -11.35 -3.83 -14.65
C ALA A 234 -11.71 -3.65 -13.16
N LYS A 235 -13.01 -3.61 -12.82
CA LYS A 235 -13.50 -3.53 -11.43
C LYS A 235 -13.12 -4.78 -10.63
N ALA A 236 -13.26 -5.97 -11.21
CA ALA A 236 -12.85 -7.22 -10.57
C ALA A 236 -11.33 -7.29 -10.35
N GLU A 237 -10.53 -6.81 -11.31
CA GLU A 237 -9.07 -6.73 -11.16
C GLU A 237 -8.67 -5.73 -10.07
N GLN A 238 -9.32 -4.56 -10.02
CA GLN A 238 -9.08 -3.57 -8.97
C GLN A 238 -9.43 -4.13 -7.59
N ARG A 239 -10.61 -4.76 -7.44
CA ARG A 239 -11.01 -5.43 -6.19
C ARG A 239 -10.04 -6.54 -5.80
N SER A 240 -9.53 -7.30 -6.77
CA SER A 240 -8.51 -8.33 -6.52
C SER A 240 -7.20 -7.71 -5.99
N LYS A 241 -6.74 -6.59 -6.58
CA LYS A 241 -5.55 -5.85 -6.13
C LYS A 241 -5.76 -5.25 -4.74
N GLU A 242 -6.92 -4.64 -4.47
CA GLU A 242 -7.27 -4.10 -3.16
C GLU A 242 -7.34 -5.19 -2.10
N ARG A 243 -7.99 -6.34 -2.41
CA ARG A 243 -8.00 -7.50 -1.51
C ARG A 243 -6.60 -8.08 -1.29
N ALA A 244 -5.74 -8.09 -2.30
CA ALA A 244 -4.35 -8.55 -2.15
C ALA A 244 -3.56 -7.62 -1.22
N LYS A 245 -3.68 -6.29 -1.41
CA LYS A 245 -3.09 -5.29 -0.50
C LYS A 245 -3.67 -5.41 0.91
N LYS A 246 -4.99 -5.48 1.05
CA LYS A 246 -5.66 -5.69 2.34
C LYS A 246 -5.17 -6.97 3.00
N ARG A 247 -5.00 -8.09 2.29
CA ARG A 247 -4.44 -9.33 2.85
C ARG A 247 -2.98 -9.21 3.25
N GLU A 248 -2.21 -8.39 2.56
CA GLU A 248 -0.82 -8.09 2.94
C GLU A 248 -0.77 -7.28 4.24
N HIS A 249 -1.75 -6.38 4.47
CA HIS A 249 -1.86 -5.58 5.69
C HIS A 249 -2.60 -6.28 6.85
N ALA A 250 -3.64 -7.08 6.55
CA ALA A 250 -4.54 -7.73 7.52
C ALA A 250 -3.89 -8.87 8.32
N HIS A 251 -2.63 -9.18 8.07
CA HIS A 251 -1.88 -10.17 8.85
C HIS A 251 -1.10 -9.56 10.02
N LEU A 252 -1.08 -8.24 10.17
CA LEU A 252 -0.44 -7.59 11.29
C LEU A 252 -1.47 -7.43 12.42
N GLU A 253 -1.34 -8.27 13.45
CA GLU A 253 -2.12 -8.08 14.67
C GLU A 253 -1.61 -6.83 15.40
N GLU A 254 -2.50 -6.16 16.12
CA GLU A 254 -2.15 -4.97 16.90
C GLU A 254 -1.06 -5.28 17.93
N GLY A 255 0.08 -4.60 17.83
CA GLY A 255 1.26 -4.84 18.68
C GLY A 255 2.36 -5.70 18.05
N ASP A 256 2.11 -6.34 16.90
CA ASP A 256 3.15 -7.08 16.19
C ASP A 256 4.11 -6.13 15.46
N PRO A 257 5.44 -6.42 15.49
CA PRO A 257 6.41 -5.66 14.71
C PRO A 257 6.21 -5.90 13.20
N VAL A 258 6.52 -4.89 12.38
CA VAL A 258 6.55 -5.03 10.93
C VAL A 258 7.82 -5.79 10.54
N GLU A 259 7.66 -7.05 10.14
CA GLU A 259 8.76 -7.92 9.73
C GLU A 259 8.85 -8.04 8.21
N LYS A 260 10.06 -7.90 7.64
CA LYS A 260 10.31 -8.14 6.21
C LYS A 260 11.58 -8.95 5.99
N THR A 261 11.47 -10.00 5.19
CA THR A 261 12.61 -10.86 4.84
C THR A 261 13.09 -10.59 3.42
N PHE A 262 14.39 -10.41 3.27
CA PHE A 262 15.07 -10.17 2.01
C PHE A 262 16.15 -11.23 1.81
N MET A 263 16.45 -11.55 0.55
CA MET A 263 17.57 -12.40 0.17
C MET A 263 18.69 -11.50 -0.35
N ALA A 264 19.88 -11.63 0.22
CA ALA A 264 21.04 -10.87 -0.22
C ALA A 264 21.53 -11.38 -1.59
N GLU A 265 21.44 -10.54 -2.62
CA GLU A 265 21.92 -10.88 -3.97
C GLU A 265 23.45 -10.87 -4.06
N GLU A 266 24.11 -10.02 -3.28
CA GLU A 266 25.56 -9.85 -3.24
C GLU A 266 26.08 -9.99 -1.80
N GLU A 267 27.35 -10.36 -1.64
CA GLU A 267 27.99 -10.39 -0.32
C GLU A 267 28.50 -9.00 0.08
N GLY A 268 28.30 -8.62 1.34
CA GLY A 268 28.76 -7.33 1.84
C GLY A 268 28.02 -6.88 3.09
N TRP A 269 28.30 -5.65 3.50
CA TRP A 269 27.62 -5.00 4.62
C TRP A 269 26.32 -4.39 4.15
N TYR A 270 25.23 -4.68 4.85
CA TYR A 270 23.93 -4.06 4.64
C TYR A 270 23.61 -3.16 5.84
N ARG A 271 22.93 -2.04 5.58
CA ARG A 271 22.43 -1.13 6.61
C ARG A 271 20.91 -1.08 6.59
N PHE A 272 20.31 -1.11 7.77
CA PHE A 272 18.89 -0.84 7.96
C PHE A 272 18.75 0.34 8.89
N CYS A 273 18.16 1.42 8.37
CA CYS A 273 18.00 2.67 9.07
C CYS A 273 16.53 2.95 9.36
N ALA A 274 16.26 3.52 10.52
CA ALA A 274 14.99 4.13 10.87
C ALA A 274 15.19 5.65 10.98
N GLU A 275 14.30 6.43 10.39
CA GLU A 275 14.33 7.88 10.31
C GLU A 275 13.02 8.48 10.83
N ALA A 276 13.15 9.47 11.69
CA ALA A 276 12.06 10.27 12.22
C ALA A 276 11.75 11.44 11.27
N SER A 277 10.62 11.38 10.58
CA SER A 277 10.31 12.31 9.47
C SER A 277 9.89 13.72 9.93
N ARG A 278 9.02 13.83 10.94
CA ARG A 278 8.41 15.11 11.34
C ARG A 278 8.50 15.39 12.83
N VAL A 279 8.43 14.35 13.64
CA VAL A 279 8.37 14.41 15.09
C VAL A 279 9.28 13.36 15.71
N ALA A 280 9.53 13.47 17.00
CA ALA A 280 10.32 12.48 17.72
C ALA A 280 9.53 11.18 17.87
N VAL A 281 10.22 10.05 17.68
CA VAL A 281 9.65 8.70 17.75
C VAL A 281 10.58 7.77 18.52
N GLU A 282 9.99 6.88 19.31
CA GLU A 282 10.68 5.76 19.94
C GLU A 282 10.49 4.53 19.06
N VAL A 283 11.59 4.01 18.53
CA VAL A 283 11.59 2.86 17.62
C VAL A 283 12.38 1.72 18.23
N GLU A 284 11.82 0.54 18.15
CA GLU A 284 12.48 -0.72 18.45
C GLU A 284 12.71 -1.43 17.12
N PHE A 285 13.96 -1.67 16.73
CA PHE A 285 14.24 -2.40 15.51
C PHE A 285 15.39 -3.39 15.65
N GLU A 286 15.29 -4.48 14.89
CA GLU A 286 16.14 -5.65 14.98
C GLU A 286 16.51 -6.12 13.56
N LEU A 287 17.76 -6.54 13.38
CA LEU A 287 18.25 -7.20 12.18
C LEU A 287 18.57 -8.67 12.50
N ARG A 288 17.97 -9.59 11.76
CA ARG A 288 18.11 -11.03 11.98
C ARG A 288 18.70 -11.71 10.76
N GLN A 289 19.80 -12.44 10.97
CA GLN A 289 20.51 -13.15 9.91
C GLN A 289 20.22 -14.65 9.96
N SER A 290 19.96 -15.24 8.80
CA SER A 290 19.71 -16.69 8.71
C SER A 290 20.97 -17.56 8.95
N SER A 291 22.18 -17.03 8.77
CA SER A 291 23.40 -17.78 9.14
C SER A 291 23.53 -17.97 10.66
N GLU A 292 23.04 -17.02 11.45
CA GLU A 292 23.11 -17.05 12.91
C GLU A 292 21.93 -17.81 13.52
N LEU A 293 20.71 -17.53 13.04
CA LEU A 293 19.45 -17.99 13.65
C LEU A 293 18.83 -19.19 12.93
N GLY A 294 19.43 -19.61 11.81
CA GLY A 294 19.01 -20.75 11.03
C GLY A 294 17.94 -20.42 9.97
N LYS A 295 17.25 -21.45 9.50
CA LYS A 295 16.28 -21.33 8.41
C LYS A 295 15.05 -20.53 8.86
N PRO A 296 14.44 -19.72 7.97
CA PRO A 296 13.18 -19.04 8.27
C PRO A 296 12.10 -19.99 8.72
N ASN A 297 11.19 -19.47 9.55
CA ASN A 297 10.01 -20.19 9.97
C ASN A 297 9.11 -20.47 8.74
N LYS A 298 8.65 -21.70 8.58
CA LYS A 298 7.78 -22.09 7.46
C LYS A 298 6.42 -21.38 7.47
N LYS A 299 5.95 -20.97 8.64
CA LYS A 299 4.64 -20.31 8.79
C LYS A 299 4.71 -18.84 8.41
N THR A 300 5.71 -18.12 8.92
CA THR A 300 5.82 -16.65 8.74
C THR A 300 6.73 -16.26 7.58
N GLY A 301 7.65 -17.12 7.15
CA GLY A 301 8.68 -16.77 6.17
C GLY A 301 9.80 -15.88 6.74
N HIS A 302 9.78 -15.60 8.04
CA HIS A 302 10.74 -14.76 8.74
C HIS A 302 11.79 -15.57 9.50
N VAL A 303 13.00 -15.04 9.59
CA VAL A 303 14.05 -15.58 10.47
C VAL A 303 13.58 -15.41 11.92
N GLN A 304 13.80 -16.43 12.76
CA GLN A 304 13.31 -16.41 14.15
C GLN A 304 14.01 -15.31 14.96
N THR A 305 13.35 -14.72 15.96
CA THR A 305 13.97 -13.78 16.91
C THR A 305 15.12 -14.42 17.69
N TYR A 306 16.10 -13.61 18.13
CA TYR A 306 17.21 -14.10 18.97
C TYR A 306 16.69 -14.75 20.26
N GLU A 307 15.68 -14.14 20.89
CA GLU A 307 15.05 -14.68 22.10
C GLU A 307 14.47 -16.07 21.86
N ARG A 308 13.72 -16.25 20.77
CA ARG A 308 13.12 -17.54 20.40
C ARG A 308 14.19 -18.57 20.10
N HIS A 309 15.23 -18.19 19.36
CA HIS A 309 16.35 -19.06 19.05
C HIS A 309 17.07 -19.52 20.32
N ASP A 310 17.34 -18.63 21.27
CA ASP A 310 17.98 -18.97 22.54
C ASP A 310 17.11 -19.86 23.42
N MET A 311 15.79 -19.63 23.45
CA MET A 311 14.84 -20.50 24.13
C MET A 311 14.84 -21.92 23.52
N VAL A 312 14.78 -22.04 22.19
CA VAL A 312 14.84 -23.34 21.49
C VAL A 312 16.17 -24.04 21.74
N ARG A 313 17.28 -23.29 21.76
CA ARG A 313 18.61 -23.82 22.08
C ARG A 313 18.69 -24.33 23.51
N HIS A 314 18.11 -23.60 24.47
CA HIS A 314 18.02 -24.03 25.87
C HIS A 314 17.11 -25.26 26.03
N GLU A 315 15.96 -25.30 25.36
CA GLU A 315 15.06 -26.47 25.35
C GLU A 315 15.80 -27.71 24.82
N LYS A 316 16.54 -27.56 23.72
CA LYS A 316 17.33 -28.65 23.14
C LYS A 316 18.41 -29.16 24.10
N LYS A 317 19.16 -28.24 24.75
CA LYS A 317 20.17 -28.60 25.76
C LYS A 317 19.55 -29.33 26.96
N LEU A 318 18.40 -28.86 27.44
CA LEU A 318 17.68 -29.47 28.56
C LEU A 318 17.14 -30.86 28.18
N MET A 319 16.60 -31.01 26.98
CA MET A 319 16.13 -32.30 26.49
C MET A 319 17.28 -33.29 26.28
N GLU A 320 18.45 -32.80 25.84
CA GLU A 320 19.66 -33.59 25.72
C GLU A 320 20.18 -34.02 27.10
N SER A 321 20.26 -33.11 28.07
CA SER A 321 20.71 -33.42 29.44
C SER A 321 19.77 -34.43 30.12
N LEU A 322 18.45 -34.25 30.00
CA LEU A 322 17.46 -35.22 30.48
C LEU A 322 17.63 -36.58 29.80
N SER A 323 17.89 -36.60 28.49
CA SER A 323 18.11 -37.86 27.77
C SER A 323 19.39 -38.58 28.19
N ARG A 324 20.46 -37.83 28.51
CA ARG A 324 21.72 -38.39 29.04
C ARG A 324 21.51 -38.95 30.44
N ALA A 325 20.87 -38.19 31.34
CA ALA A 325 20.52 -38.64 32.68
C ALA A 325 19.65 -39.92 32.66
N THR A 326 18.76 -40.05 31.67
CA THR A 326 17.94 -41.26 31.49
C THR A 326 18.73 -42.45 30.94
N LYS A 327 19.84 -42.21 30.22
CA LYS A 327 20.69 -43.24 29.62
C LYS A 327 21.72 -43.81 30.60
N ASP A 328 22.16 -43.05 31.60
CA ASP A 328 23.13 -43.47 32.62
C ASP A 328 22.51 -44.43 33.67
N LYS A 329 21.78 -45.46 33.19
CA LYS A 329 20.97 -46.47 33.89
C LYS A 329 21.73 -47.41 34.87
N ASN A 330 22.79 -46.95 35.51
CA ASN A 330 23.35 -47.61 36.70
C ASN A 330 22.72 -47.10 38.01
N VAL A 331 21.68 -46.27 37.95
CA VAL A 331 20.96 -45.82 39.13
C VAL A 331 19.74 -46.71 39.35
N GLU A 332 19.80 -47.51 40.42
CA GLU A 332 18.78 -48.39 41.04
C GLU A 332 17.45 -47.71 41.42
N SER A 333 17.09 -46.59 40.80
CA SER A 333 15.82 -45.92 41.08
C SER A 333 14.68 -46.70 40.43
N GLY A 334 13.81 -47.31 41.26
CA GLY A 334 12.61 -48.06 40.85
C GLY A 334 11.52 -47.24 40.14
N VAL A 335 11.88 -46.17 39.42
CA VAL A 335 10.99 -45.36 38.60
C VAL A 335 10.85 -46.01 37.24
N LYS A 336 9.60 -46.23 36.80
CA LYS A 336 9.32 -46.83 35.49
C LYS A 336 9.79 -45.87 34.38
N PRO A 337 10.44 -46.36 33.31
CA PRO A 337 10.91 -45.52 32.21
C PRO A 337 9.76 -44.76 31.52
N GLU A 338 8.56 -45.32 31.54
CA GLU A 338 7.33 -44.68 31.03
C GLU A 338 7.00 -43.36 31.75
N ASP A 339 7.22 -43.30 33.07
CA ASP A 339 6.92 -42.10 33.86
C ASP A 339 7.94 -40.99 33.60
N LEU A 340 9.20 -41.36 33.31
CA LEU A 340 10.24 -40.42 32.88
C LEU A 340 9.93 -39.83 31.50
N GLU A 341 9.47 -40.66 30.54
CA GLU A 341 9.06 -40.16 29.22
C GLU A 341 7.85 -39.24 29.31
N LYS A 342 6.85 -39.58 30.11
CA LYS A 342 5.70 -38.70 30.39
C LYS A 342 6.14 -37.37 30.98
N THR A 343 7.05 -37.40 31.96
CA THR A 343 7.59 -36.19 32.60
C THR A 343 8.38 -35.34 31.61
N LYS A 344 9.21 -35.96 30.76
CA LYS A 344 9.96 -35.26 29.70
C LYS A 344 9.03 -34.57 28.71
N ASN A 345 7.98 -35.26 28.25
CA ASN A 345 6.98 -34.70 27.35
C ASN A 345 6.19 -33.57 28.02
N ALA A 346 5.87 -33.71 29.32
CA ALA A 346 5.21 -32.66 30.10
C ALA A 346 6.08 -31.41 30.24
N ILE A 347 7.38 -31.56 30.56
CA ILE A 347 8.34 -30.44 30.64
C ILE A 347 8.49 -29.75 29.29
N ALA A 348 8.64 -30.51 28.20
CA ALA A 348 8.73 -29.94 26.85
C ALA A 348 7.45 -29.17 26.48
N LYS A 349 6.27 -29.72 26.79
CA LYS A 349 4.99 -29.02 26.57
C LYS A 349 4.89 -27.76 27.42
N MET A 350 5.29 -27.81 28.69
CA MET A 350 5.26 -26.66 29.59
C MET A 350 6.19 -25.54 29.11
N ASN A 351 7.41 -25.86 28.66
CA ASN A 351 8.33 -24.87 28.11
C ASN A 351 7.78 -24.22 26.84
N ARG A 352 7.13 -24.99 25.96
CA ARG A 352 6.45 -24.42 24.77
C ARG A 352 5.34 -23.46 25.16
N LEU A 353 4.48 -23.83 26.12
CA LEU A 353 3.41 -22.97 26.61
C LEU A 353 3.97 -21.70 27.28
N LEU A 354 5.03 -21.82 28.08
CA LEU A 354 5.69 -20.67 28.70
C LEU A 354 6.25 -19.71 27.65
N ASN A 355 6.84 -20.22 26.57
CA ASN A 355 7.36 -19.40 25.48
C ASN A 355 6.22 -18.71 24.72
N GLU A 356 5.13 -19.41 24.44
CA GLU A 356 3.93 -18.83 23.81
C GLU A 356 3.32 -17.73 24.70
N ILE A 357 3.27 -17.95 26.02
CA ILE A 357 2.79 -16.94 26.97
C ILE A 357 3.71 -15.73 26.98
N ARG A 358 5.04 -15.92 26.98
CA ARG A 358 6.00 -14.81 26.93
C ARG A 358 5.85 -14.00 25.64
N GLU A 359 5.76 -14.67 24.50
CA GLU A 359 5.55 -14.04 23.19
C GLU A 359 4.25 -13.20 23.19
N LYS A 360 3.14 -13.77 23.67
CA LYS A 360 1.88 -13.03 23.83
C LYS A 360 1.98 -11.87 24.82
N GLN A 361 2.72 -12.03 25.92
CA GLN A 361 2.90 -10.95 26.89
C GLN A 361 3.72 -9.79 26.33
N VAL A 362 4.72 -10.05 25.49
CA VAL A 362 5.47 -9.01 24.80
C VAL A 362 4.57 -8.29 23.81
N ASN A 363 3.83 -9.03 22.98
CA ASN A 363 2.88 -8.44 22.04
C ASN A 363 1.79 -7.61 22.76
N GLU A 364 1.21 -8.10 23.85
CA GLU A 364 0.25 -7.32 24.65
C GLU A 364 0.85 -6.03 25.24
N ARG A 365 2.13 -6.04 25.63
CA ARG A 365 2.81 -4.81 26.09
C ARG A 365 3.00 -3.83 24.94
N HIS A 366 3.38 -4.32 23.77
CA HIS A 366 3.52 -3.52 22.55
C HIS A 366 2.19 -2.87 22.18
N ARG A 367 1.12 -3.67 22.14
CA ARG A 367 -0.26 -3.21 21.93
C ARG A 367 -0.65 -2.13 22.93
N LEU A 368 -0.45 -2.36 24.22
CA LEU A 368 -0.74 -1.37 25.26
C LEU A 368 0.10 -0.09 25.13
N SER A 369 1.34 -0.20 24.65
CA SER A 369 2.21 0.95 24.38
C SER A 369 1.66 1.81 23.24
N ILE A 370 1.23 1.18 22.14
CA ILE A 370 0.58 1.85 21.01
C ILE A 370 -0.69 2.53 21.48
N HIS A 371 -1.61 1.82 22.16
CA HIS A 371 -2.84 2.39 22.69
C HIS A 371 -2.59 3.60 23.59
N LYS A 372 -1.58 3.51 24.45
CA LYS A 372 -1.18 4.63 25.32
C LYS A 372 -0.70 5.82 24.50
N ALA A 373 0.17 5.60 23.51
CA ALA A 373 0.69 6.65 22.65
C ALA A 373 -0.41 7.31 21.80
N VAL A 374 -1.28 6.51 21.17
CA VAL A 374 -2.43 6.99 20.39
C VAL A 374 -3.41 7.78 21.26
N ASN A 375 -3.69 7.30 22.48
CA ASN A 375 -4.60 7.99 23.40
C ASN A 375 -3.99 9.31 23.91
N GLU A 376 -2.70 9.35 24.26
CA GLU A 376 -2.00 10.58 24.62
C GLU A 376 -2.00 11.59 23.46
N HIS A 377 -1.78 11.12 22.22
CA HIS A 377 -1.83 11.95 21.02
C HIS A 377 -3.23 12.52 20.76
N SER A 378 -4.25 11.67 20.77
CA SER A 378 -5.66 12.05 20.58
C SER A 378 -6.10 13.08 21.63
N HIS A 379 -5.75 12.85 22.90
CA HIS A 379 -6.04 13.77 23.98
C HIS A 379 -5.36 15.14 23.78
N SER A 380 -4.10 15.17 23.33
CA SER A 380 -3.39 16.42 23.06
C SER A 380 -4.03 17.24 21.94
N ARG A 381 -4.44 16.59 20.82
CA ARG A 381 -5.11 17.27 19.70
C ARG A 381 -6.47 17.79 20.08
N MET A 382 -7.24 17.04 20.88
CA MET A 382 -8.54 17.48 21.37
C MET A 382 -8.41 18.75 22.22
N VAL A 383 -7.43 18.80 23.12
CA VAL A 383 -7.20 19.96 23.98
C VAL A 383 -6.70 21.17 23.18
N VAL A 384 -5.73 20.98 22.27
CA VAL A 384 -5.21 22.07 21.42
C VAL A 384 -6.31 22.62 20.48
N GLY A 385 -7.13 21.73 19.92
CA GLY A 385 -8.29 22.11 19.10
C GLY A 385 -9.29 22.97 19.87
N SER A 386 -9.67 22.53 21.08
CA SER A 386 -10.59 23.28 21.96
C SER A 386 -10.01 24.62 22.42
N LEU A 387 -8.70 24.68 22.70
CA LEU A 387 -8.02 25.92 23.07
C LEU A 387 -7.98 26.91 21.89
N LEU A 388 -7.63 26.43 20.68
CA LEU A 388 -7.59 27.26 19.47
C LEU A 388 -8.99 27.78 19.13
N GLU A 389 -10.01 26.92 19.23
CA GLU A 389 -11.41 27.30 19.06
C GLU A 389 -11.81 28.40 20.06
N THR A 390 -11.46 28.26 21.34
CA THR A 390 -11.74 29.26 22.38
C THR A 390 -11.03 30.59 22.09
N VAL A 391 -9.75 30.57 21.71
CA VAL A 391 -8.98 31.76 21.34
C VAL A 391 -9.59 32.44 20.10
N PHE A 392 -10.01 31.66 19.11
CA PHE A 392 -10.68 32.17 17.92
C PHE A 392 -12.02 32.84 18.27
N TYR A 393 -12.83 32.23 19.14
CA TYR A 393 -14.07 32.84 19.63
C TYR A 393 -13.82 34.17 20.37
N ILE A 394 -12.78 34.24 21.21
CA ILE A 394 -12.40 35.49 21.91
C ILE A 394 -11.97 36.55 20.89
N ALA A 395 -11.18 36.18 19.88
CA ALA A 395 -10.73 37.10 18.84
C ALA A 395 -11.90 37.64 18.00
N VAL A 396 -12.82 36.77 17.56
CA VAL A 396 -14.02 37.16 16.81
C VAL A 396 -14.93 38.04 17.66
N SER A 397 -15.17 37.68 18.92
CA SER A 397 -15.99 38.48 19.84
C SER A 397 -15.35 39.84 20.12
N GLY A 398 -14.03 39.88 20.33
CA GLY A 398 -13.27 41.12 20.48
C GLY A 398 -13.34 42.01 19.23
N PHE A 399 -13.25 41.41 18.04
CA PHE A 399 -13.40 42.10 16.77
C PHE A 399 -14.82 42.67 16.60
N GLN A 400 -15.86 41.92 16.94
CA GLN A 400 -17.25 42.38 16.94
C GLN A 400 -17.48 43.56 17.89
N VAL A 401 -16.95 43.49 19.12
CA VAL A 401 -17.04 44.61 20.07
C VAL A 401 -16.28 45.84 19.56
N TYR A 402 -15.11 45.63 18.96
CA TYR A 402 -14.32 46.71 18.37
C TYR A 402 -15.06 47.38 17.20
N THR A 403 -15.65 46.62 16.28
CA THR A 403 -16.39 47.17 15.14
C THR A 403 -17.63 47.93 15.59
N ILE A 404 -18.40 47.39 16.55
CA ILE A 404 -19.55 48.08 17.14
C ILE A 404 -19.11 49.40 17.79
N ARG A 405 -18.05 49.38 18.60
CA ARG A 405 -17.53 50.59 19.27
C ARG A 405 -17.06 51.64 18.27
N LYS A 406 -16.33 51.22 17.23
CA LYS A 406 -15.87 52.11 16.14
C LYS A 406 -17.03 52.68 15.34
N TRP A 407 -18.08 51.90 15.12
CA TRP A 407 -19.31 52.34 14.46
C TRP A 407 -20.02 53.42 15.28
N PHE A 408 -20.18 53.23 16.59
CA PHE A 408 -20.78 54.23 17.48
C PHE A 408 -19.90 55.47 17.69
N SER A 409 -18.57 55.36 17.65
CA SER A 409 -17.66 56.51 17.82
C SER A 409 -17.43 57.30 16.53
N GLY A 410 -17.64 56.67 15.37
CA GLY A 410 -17.25 57.20 14.06
C GLY A 410 -18.29 58.07 13.36
N ASN A 411 -19.55 58.07 13.78
CA ASN A 411 -20.57 58.98 13.26
C ASN A 411 -21.74 59.08 14.26
N SER A 412 -21.88 60.24 14.89
CA SER A 412 -23.17 60.72 15.37
C SER A 412 -24.07 61.03 14.17
N LEU A 413 -24.47 60.01 13.40
CA LEU A 413 -25.40 60.16 12.27
C LEU A 413 -26.86 60.41 12.73
N LEU A 414 -27.05 60.66 14.03
CA LEU A 414 -28.28 61.12 14.66
C LEU A 414 -28.07 62.46 15.41
N GLY A 415 -27.08 63.25 14.97
CA GLY A 415 -26.83 64.61 15.44
C GLY A 415 -27.13 65.66 14.37
N TYR A 416 -28.42 65.94 14.19
CA TYR A 416 -29.07 67.04 13.45
C TYR A 416 -29.13 66.99 11.91
#